data_AF-A0A522AL98-F1
#
_entry.id   AF-A0A522AL98-F1
#
_cell.length_a   1.000
_cell.length_b   1.000
_cell.length_c   1.000
_cell.angle_alpha   90.00
_cell.angle_beta   90.00
_cell.angle_gamma   90.00
#
_symmetry.space_group_name_H-M   'P 1'
#
loop_
_entity.id
_entity.type
_entity.pdbx_description
1 polymer ?
#
loop_
_entity_poly.entity_id
_entity_poly.type
_entity_poly.pdbx_seq_one_letter_code
_entity_poly.pdbx_strand_id
1 'polypeptide(L)'
;MHPTPDSSLPQITFKRPLVNLWTAVAALDRSSYEVLALIEEGRLRFAWNIALRGDGQRDVRILTQSLFEFQNNQAAPSISADEDFQRAVKLIFPAVSHTRGVATVRAATIYKKFSVSSCHVLSLAEQGTLRLLAGTVQRPGPDGSPQIEFNSVVEFLARRRMV
;
A
#
# COMPACT_ATOMS: atom_id res chain seq x y z
N MET A 1 -30.36 -11.75 -37.56
CA MET A 1 -29.05 -11.53 -36.91
C MET A 1 -29.31 -11.13 -35.47
N HIS A 2 -29.04 -11.99 -34.50
CA HIS A 2 -29.07 -11.61 -33.09
C HIS A 2 -27.74 -10.91 -32.75
N PRO A 3 -27.75 -9.76 -32.06
CA PRO A 3 -26.52 -9.15 -31.57
C PRO A 3 -25.92 -10.06 -30.49
N THR A 4 -24.67 -10.45 -30.66
CA THR A 4 -23.88 -11.13 -29.64
C THR A 4 -23.73 -10.16 -28.46
N PRO A 5 -24.10 -10.52 -27.23
CA PRO A 5 -23.89 -9.64 -26.09
C PRO A 5 -22.40 -9.40 -25.93
N ASP A 6 -22.03 -8.13 -25.81
CA ASP A 6 -20.67 -7.70 -25.51
C ASP A 6 -20.27 -8.31 -24.17
N SER A 7 -19.46 -9.36 -24.23
CA SER A 7 -19.11 -10.24 -23.10
C SER A 7 -18.04 -9.62 -22.19
N SER A 8 -17.78 -8.32 -22.28
CA SER A 8 -16.81 -7.67 -21.41
C SER A 8 -17.45 -7.41 -20.04
N LEU A 9 -16.97 -8.13 -19.01
CA LEU A 9 -17.26 -7.78 -17.63
C LEU A 9 -16.77 -6.34 -17.34
N PRO A 10 -17.47 -5.57 -16.51
CA PRO A 10 -17.07 -4.21 -16.17
C PRO A 10 -15.68 -4.19 -15.53
N GLN A 11 -14.84 -3.23 -15.93
CA GLN A 11 -13.53 -3.03 -15.32
C GLN A 11 -13.68 -2.62 -13.85
N ILE A 12 -13.14 -3.43 -12.94
CA ILE A 12 -13.12 -3.14 -11.51
C ILE A 12 -12.14 -2.01 -11.24
N THR A 13 -12.63 -0.91 -10.65
CA THR A 13 -11.78 0.19 -10.19
C THR A 13 -11.58 0.12 -8.68
N PHE A 14 -10.33 0.07 -8.23
CA PHE A 14 -10.01 0.09 -6.81
C PHE A 14 -10.01 1.52 -6.26
N LYS A 15 -10.77 1.76 -5.20
CA LYS A 15 -10.76 3.05 -4.47
C LYS A 15 -9.57 3.20 -3.50
N ARG A 16 -8.96 2.09 -3.11
CA ARG A 16 -7.80 2.07 -2.20
C ARG A 16 -6.51 2.01 -3.02
N PRO A 17 -5.43 2.67 -2.59
CA PRO A 17 -4.17 2.59 -3.34
C PRO A 17 -3.48 1.24 -3.14
N LEU A 18 -3.66 0.59 -1.98
CA LEU A 18 -3.12 -0.75 -1.73
C LEU A 18 -4.24 -1.77 -1.58
N VAL A 19 -4.02 -2.95 -2.15
CA VAL A 19 -4.88 -4.13 -1.99
C VAL A 19 -4.09 -5.30 -1.43
N ASN A 20 -4.77 -6.26 -0.81
CA ASN A 20 -4.12 -7.48 -0.32
C ASN A 20 -3.84 -8.47 -1.48
N LEU A 21 -3.02 -9.48 -1.21
CA LEU A 21 -2.68 -10.53 -2.17
C LEU A 21 -3.91 -11.20 -2.79
N TRP A 22 -4.91 -11.53 -1.98
CA TRP A 22 -6.12 -12.23 -2.43
C TRP A 22 -6.97 -11.40 -3.40
N THR A 23 -6.98 -10.08 -3.23
CA THR A 23 -7.63 -9.16 -4.17
C THR A 23 -6.87 -9.13 -5.49
N ALA A 24 -5.54 -9.16 -5.48
CA ALA A 24 -4.76 -9.25 -6.71
C ALA A 24 -4.92 -10.60 -7.42
N VAL A 25 -4.99 -11.71 -6.66
CA VAL A 25 -5.33 -13.07 -7.16
C VAL A 25 -6.65 -13.02 -7.93
N ALA A 26 -7.71 -12.49 -7.32
CA ALA A 26 -9.00 -12.37 -7.96
C ALA A 26 -8.99 -11.42 -9.17
N ALA A 27 -8.26 -10.30 -9.08
CA ALA A 27 -8.21 -9.31 -10.16
C ALA A 27 -7.42 -9.77 -11.38
N LEU A 28 -6.40 -10.59 -11.19
CA LEU A 28 -5.52 -11.07 -12.26
C LEU A 28 -5.93 -12.46 -12.79
N ASP A 29 -6.93 -13.10 -12.17
CA ASP A 29 -7.34 -14.47 -12.45
C ASP A 29 -6.14 -15.44 -12.42
N ARG A 30 -5.35 -15.34 -11.33
CA ARG A 30 -4.10 -16.09 -11.12
C ARG A 30 -4.04 -16.64 -9.72
N SER A 31 -3.31 -17.74 -9.54
CA SER A 31 -3.02 -18.29 -8.22
C SER A 31 -2.16 -17.34 -7.37
N SER A 32 -2.19 -17.52 -6.05
CA SER A 32 -1.34 -16.75 -5.13
C SER A 32 0.15 -16.92 -5.42
N TYR A 33 0.58 -18.11 -5.82
CA TYR A 33 1.96 -18.40 -6.21
C TYR A 33 2.39 -17.61 -7.45
N GLU A 34 1.55 -17.55 -8.48
CA GLU A 34 1.84 -16.76 -9.68
C GLU A 34 1.89 -15.27 -9.39
N VAL A 35 0.96 -14.74 -8.57
CA VAL A 35 1.00 -13.31 -8.20
C VAL A 35 2.26 -12.98 -7.39
N LEU A 36 2.69 -13.87 -6.50
CA LEU A 36 3.96 -13.71 -5.79
C LEU A 36 5.16 -13.78 -6.72
N ALA A 37 5.18 -14.70 -7.69
CA ALA A 37 6.24 -14.76 -8.70
C ALA A 37 6.30 -13.46 -9.52
N LEU A 38 5.15 -12.92 -9.94
CA LEU A 38 5.10 -11.62 -10.63
C LEU A 38 5.67 -10.48 -9.79
N ILE A 39 5.49 -10.50 -8.47
CA ILE A 39 6.11 -9.54 -7.56
C ILE A 39 7.62 -9.78 -7.51
N GLU A 40 8.06 -11.00 -7.25
CA GLU A 40 9.48 -11.35 -7.07
C GLU A 40 10.29 -11.14 -8.37
N GLU A 41 9.68 -11.29 -9.54
CA GLU A 41 10.24 -10.97 -10.87
C GLU A 41 10.20 -9.48 -11.22
N GLY A 42 9.61 -8.63 -10.37
CA GLY A 42 9.47 -7.19 -10.61
C GLY A 42 8.40 -6.79 -11.63
N ARG A 43 7.59 -7.73 -12.10
CA ARG A 43 6.48 -7.47 -13.05
C ARG A 43 5.32 -6.74 -12.38
N LEU A 44 5.06 -7.02 -11.10
CA LEU A 44 4.23 -6.18 -10.23
C LEU A 44 5.14 -5.27 -9.40
N ARG A 45 5.43 -4.09 -9.97
CA ARG A 45 6.55 -3.21 -9.58
C ARG A 45 6.57 -2.75 -8.12
N PHE A 46 5.40 -2.61 -7.51
CA PHE A 46 5.27 -2.12 -6.14
C PHE A 46 4.38 -3.03 -5.30
N ALA A 47 5.03 -3.79 -4.43
CA ALA A 47 4.41 -4.54 -3.36
C ALA A 47 5.26 -4.43 -2.08
N TRP A 48 4.61 -4.62 -0.93
CA TRP A 48 5.24 -4.51 0.38
C TRP A 48 4.80 -5.65 1.29
N ASN A 49 5.73 -6.23 2.03
CA ASN A 49 5.39 -7.12 3.15
C ASN A 49 5.27 -6.31 4.45
N ILE A 50 4.03 -5.99 4.82
CA ILE A 50 3.71 -5.15 5.97
C ILE A 50 3.46 -5.94 7.27
N ALA A 51 3.79 -7.23 7.29
CA ALA A 51 3.60 -8.08 8.47
C ALA A 51 4.31 -7.52 9.72
N LEU A 52 3.69 -7.73 10.88
CA LEU A 52 4.32 -7.42 12.15
C LEU A 52 5.53 -8.34 12.36
N ARG A 53 6.51 -7.86 13.13
CA ARG A 53 7.66 -8.69 13.48
C ARG A 53 7.18 -9.88 14.31
N GLY A 54 7.61 -11.08 13.93
CA GLY A 54 7.31 -12.31 14.67
C GLY A 54 6.06 -13.06 14.22
N ASP A 55 5.22 -12.50 13.35
CA ASP A 55 3.96 -13.14 12.91
C ASP A 55 4.18 -14.41 12.06
N GLY A 56 5.39 -14.63 11.54
CA GLY A 56 5.73 -15.77 10.68
C GLY A 56 5.02 -15.80 9.32
N GLN A 57 4.03 -14.93 9.10
CA GLN A 57 3.24 -14.82 7.88
C GLN A 57 3.65 -13.61 7.04
N ARG A 58 3.50 -13.74 5.72
CA ARG A 58 3.60 -12.60 4.79
C ARG A 58 2.26 -11.86 4.79
N ASP A 59 2.28 -10.55 5.06
CA ASP A 59 1.11 -9.70 4.88
C ASP A 59 1.38 -8.75 3.71
N VAL A 60 1.07 -9.22 2.49
CA VAL A 60 1.46 -8.53 1.25
C VAL A 60 0.42 -7.49 0.87
N ARG A 61 0.88 -6.27 0.58
CA ARG A 61 0.09 -5.18 0.01
C ARG A 61 0.67 -4.76 -1.33
N ILE A 62 -0.18 -4.71 -2.35
CA ILE A 62 0.20 -4.42 -3.73
C ILE A 62 -0.41 -3.09 -4.14
N LEU A 63 0.38 -2.24 -4.80
CA LEU A 63 -0.11 -0.99 -5.35
C LEU A 63 -1.11 -1.26 -6.47
N THR A 64 -2.32 -0.71 -6.37
CA THR A 64 -3.37 -0.90 -7.37
C THR A 64 -2.97 -0.38 -8.75
N GLN A 65 -2.18 0.70 -8.78
CA GLN A 65 -1.59 1.21 -10.02
C GLN A 65 -0.69 0.17 -10.69
N SER A 66 0.08 -0.63 -9.94
CA SER A 66 0.92 -1.69 -10.52
C SER A 66 0.10 -2.83 -11.11
N LEU A 67 -1.06 -3.16 -10.53
CA LEU A 67 -2.00 -4.12 -11.13
C LEU A 67 -2.55 -3.59 -12.46
N PHE A 68 -2.97 -2.31 -12.48
CA PHE A 68 -3.48 -1.67 -13.68
C PHE A 68 -2.42 -1.63 -14.79
N GLU A 69 -1.21 -1.19 -14.47
CA GLU A 69 -0.10 -1.13 -15.42
C GLU A 69 0.21 -2.53 -15.99
N PHE A 70 0.23 -3.56 -15.14
CA PHE A 70 0.44 -4.94 -15.55
C PHE A 70 -0.67 -5.46 -16.49
N GLN A 71 -1.95 -5.27 -16.14
CA GLN A 71 -3.08 -5.72 -16.95
C GLN A 71 -3.11 -5.06 -18.33
N ASN A 72 -2.63 -3.82 -18.44
CA ASN A 72 -2.59 -3.06 -19.68
C ASN A 72 -1.25 -3.18 -20.43
N ASN A 73 -0.34 -4.07 -20.00
CA ASN A 73 1.00 -4.23 -20.55
C ASN A 73 1.77 -2.90 -20.67
N GLN A 74 1.59 -2.00 -19.69
CA GLN A 74 2.27 -0.72 -19.67
C GLN A 74 3.74 -0.92 -19.27
N ALA A 75 4.64 -0.35 -20.08
CA ALA A 75 6.05 -0.33 -19.76
C ALA A 75 6.33 0.49 -18.50
N ALA A 76 7.42 0.17 -17.81
CA ALA A 76 7.93 1.02 -16.75
C ALA A 76 8.28 2.42 -17.32
N PRO A 77 8.01 3.50 -16.56
CA PRO A 77 8.40 4.84 -16.94
C PRO A 77 9.93 4.94 -16.99
N SER A 78 10.44 5.72 -17.93
CA SER A 78 11.87 6.01 -18.08
C SER A 78 12.34 7.04 -17.06
N ILE A 79 12.26 6.71 -15.78
CA ILE A 79 12.69 7.53 -14.63
C ILE A 79 13.60 6.72 -13.72
N SER A 80 14.31 7.37 -12.81
CA SER A 80 15.15 6.67 -11.83
C SER A 80 14.31 5.82 -10.86
N ALA A 81 14.94 4.81 -10.26
CA ALA A 81 14.28 3.95 -9.27
C ALA A 81 13.76 4.75 -8.06
N ASP A 82 14.51 5.77 -7.64
CA ASP A 82 14.13 6.66 -6.54
C ASP A 82 12.92 7.51 -6.92
N GLU A 83 12.90 8.09 -8.13
CA GLU A 83 11.74 8.84 -8.63
C GLU A 83 10.49 7.97 -8.76
N ASP A 84 10.62 6.73 -9.24
CA ASP A 84 9.49 5.80 -9.33
C ASP A 84 8.98 5.40 -7.94
N PHE A 85 9.88 5.21 -6.97
CA PHE A 85 9.50 4.97 -5.58
C PHE A 85 8.77 6.16 -4.97
N GLN A 86 9.25 7.39 -5.17
CA GLN A 86 8.56 8.60 -4.70
C GLN A 86 7.20 8.77 -5.39
N ARG A 87 7.08 8.41 -6.68
CA ARG A 87 5.79 8.36 -7.38
C ARG A 87 4.83 7.39 -6.69
N ALA A 88 5.28 6.18 -6.35
CA ALA A 88 4.47 5.21 -5.62
C ALA A 88 4.04 5.72 -4.23
N VAL A 89 4.95 6.33 -3.46
CA VAL A 89 4.62 6.94 -2.16
C VAL A 89 3.55 8.03 -2.32
N LYS A 90 3.67 8.89 -3.34
CA LYS A 90 2.69 9.95 -3.63
C LYS A 90 1.31 9.41 -4.02
N LEU A 91 1.24 8.27 -4.71
CA LEU A 91 -0.03 7.59 -5.01
C LEU A 91 -0.72 7.07 -3.73
N ILE A 92 0.05 6.59 -2.76
CA ILE A 92 -0.50 6.13 -1.48
C ILE A 92 -0.91 7.33 -0.62
N PHE A 93 -0.03 8.32 -0.49
CA PHE A 93 -0.19 9.51 0.35
C PHE A 93 -0.10 10.79 -0.50
N PRO A 94 -1.20 11.20 -1.17
CA PRO A 94 -1.19 12.38 -2.03
C PRO A 94 -1.10 13.71 -1.26
N ALA A 95 -1.39 13.68 0.03
CA ALA A 95 -1.30 14.82 0.92
C ALA A 95 -0.70 14.39 2.27
N VAL A 96 0.16 15.24 2.81
CA VAL A 96 0.79 15.10 4.14
C VAL A 96 0.50 16.34 4.96
N SER A 97 0.30 16.17 6.26
CA SER A 97 0.14 17.29 7.18
C SER A 97 1.50 17.68 7.76
N HIS A 98 1.59 18.88 8.32
CA HIS A 98 2.76 19.30 9.09
C HIS A 98 2.31 19.66 10.49
N THR A 99 2.92 19.07 11.50
CA THR A 99 2.65 19.37 12.92
C THR A 99 3.98 19.62 13.60
N ARG A 100 4.13 20.80 14.23
CA ARG A 100 5.39 21.22 14.88
C ARG A 100 6.61 21.13 13.95
N GLY A 101 6.45 21.50 12.67
CA GLY A 101 7.52 21.46 11.66
C GLY A 101 7.86 20.07 11.13
N VAL A 102 7.21 19.01 11.61
CA VAL A 102 7.43 17.62 11.15
C VAL A 102 6.30 17.22 10.21
N ALA A 103 6.64 16.64 9.06
CA ALA A 103 5.66 16.04 8.16
C ALA A 103 5.04 14.81 8.85
N THR A 104 3.71 14.78 8.96
CA THR A 104 2.98 13.74 9.66
C THR A 104 1.79 13.22 8.86
N VAL A 105 1.39 12.01 9.23
CA VAL A 105 0.17 11.37 8.77
C VAL A 105 -0.53 10.72 9.97
N ARG A 106 -1.85 10.82 10.04
CA ARG A 106 -2.62 10.13 11.09
C ARG A 106 -2.52 8.62 10.89
N ALA A 107 -2.39 7.84 11.96
CA ALA A 107 -2.49 6.38 11.90
C ALA A 107 -3.79 5.93 11.19
N ALA A 108 -4.86 6.72 11.35
CA ALA A 108 -6.11 6.47 10.66
C ALA A 108 -6.04 6.55 9.13
N THR A 109 -5.20 7.43 8.62
CA THR A 109 -4.93 7.53 7.18
C THR A 109 -4.11 6.32 6.74
N ILE A 110 -3.10 5.91 7.51
CA ILE A 110 -2.26 4.74 7.17
C ILE A 110 -3.11 3.48 7.06
N TYR A 111 -3.94 3.13 8.06
CA TYR A 111 -4.71 1.87 7.99
C TYR A 111 -5.68 1.86 6.79
N LYS A 112 -6.27 3.02 6.45
CA LYS A 112 -7.13 3.19 5.28
C LYS A 112 -6.38 3.03 3.97
N LYS A 113 -5.14 3.51 3.90
CA LYS A 113 -4.33 3.48 2.68
C LYS A 113 -3.69 2.12 2.47
N PHE A 114 -3.30 1.45 3.56
CA PHE A 114 -2.74 0.10 3.56
C PHE A 114 -3.80 -1.01 3.55
N SER A 115 -5.08 -0.65 3.65
CA SER A 115 -6.19 -1.62 3.71
C SER A 115 -5.97 -2.66 4.83
N VAL A 116 -5.64 -2.18 6.03
CA VAL A 116 -5.39 -2.99 7.25
C VAL A 116 -6.27 -2.51 8.40
N SER A 117 -6.29 -3.28 9.50
CA SER A 117 -6.95 -2.85 10.74
C SER A 117 -6.20 -1.69 11.40
N SER A 118 -6.90 -0.90 12.21
CA SER A 118 -6.26 0.14 13.03
C SER A 118 -5.24 -0.44 14.00
N CYS A 119 -5.54 -1.60 14.60
CA CYS A 119 -4.65 -2.31 15.52
C CYS A 119 -3.31 -2.68 14.85
N HIS A 120 -3.31 -3.03 13.56
CA HIS A 120 -2.09 -3.35 12.81
C HIS A 120 -1.11 -2.17 12.80
N VAL A 121 -1.60 -0.98 12.47
CA VAL A 121 -0.76 0.23 12.41
C VAL A 121 -0.25 0.63 13.79
N LEU A 122 -1.09 0.49 14.83
CA LEU A 122 -0.67 0.75 16.20
C LEU A 122 0.40 -0.25 16.66
N SER A 123 0.26 -1.53 16.31
CA SER A 123 1.25 -2.57 16.61
C SER A 123 2.59 -2.29 15.90
N LEU A 124 2.55 -1.81 14.65
CA LEU A 124 3.77 -1.36 13.94
C LEU A 124 4.46 -0.20 14.69
N ALA A 125 3.68 0.71 15.28
CA ALA A 125 4.22 1.81 16.07
C ALA A 125 4.80 1.34 17.41
N GLU A 126 4.10 0.44 18.12
CA GLU A 126 4.55 -0.18 19.37
C GLU A 126 5.85 -0.99 19.17
N GLN A 127 6.00 -1.64 18.02
CA GLN A 127 7.23 -2.35 17.63
C GLN A 127 8.37 -1.40 17.17
N GLY A 128 8.17 -0.09 17.22
CA GLY A 128 9.14 0.92 16.77
C GLY A 128 9.39 0.92 15.27
N THR A 129 8.53 0.26 14.49
CA THR A 129 8.62 0.22 13.03
C THR A 129 8.09 1.50 12.40
N LEU A 130 7.07 2.11 13.02
CA LEU A 130 6.59 3.46 12.73
C LEU A 130 6.86 4.36 13.94
N ARG A 131 7.23 5.62 13.69
CA ARG A 131 7.51 6.58 14.77
C ARG A 131 6.29 7.45 15.06
N LEU A 132 5.80 7.38 16.29
CA LEU A 132 4.77 8.30 16.80
C LEU A 132 5.37 9.69 16.97
N LEU A 133 4.63 10.73 16.57
CA LEU A 133 5.01 12.10 16.90
C LEU A 133 4.89 12.30 18.42
N ALA A 134 5.94 12.84 19.04
CA ALA A 134 5.96 13.09 20.48
C ALA A 134 4.79 13.97 20.96
N GLY A 135 4.13 13.54 22.03
CA GLY A 135 2.97 14.24 22.60
C GLY A 135 1.70 14.13 21.77
N THR A 136 1.61 13.18 20.84
CA THR A 136 0.36 12.86 20.15
C THR A 136 -0.64 12.18 21.09
N VAL A 137 -1.92 12.49 20.92
CA VAL A 137 -3.00 11.88 21.70
C VAL A 137 -3.40 10.56 21.05
N GLN A 138 -3.55 9.51 21.87
CA GLN A 138 -4.13 8.23 21.48
C GLN A 138 -5.34 7.96 22.36
N ARG A 139 -6.55 8.05 21.80
CA ARG A 139 -7.80 7.75 22.50
C ARG A 139 -8.90 7.29 21.53
N PRO A 140 -9.95 6.62 22.01
CA PRO A 140 -11.12 6.33 21.18
C PRO A 140 -11.83 7.60 20.71
N GLY A 141 -12.46 7.54 19.53
CA GLY A 141 -13.32 8.60 19.00
C GLY A 141 -12.66 9.56 17.99
N PRO A 142 -13.41 10.58 17.54
CA PRO A 142 -12.92 11.59 16.59
C PRO A 142 -11.63 12.24 17.07
N ASP A 143 -10.70 12.43 16.14
CA ASP A 143 -9.38 13.04 16.37
C ASP A 143 -8.49 12.34 17.42
N GLY A 144 -8.88 11.17 17.92
CA GLY A 144 -8.09 10.38 18.85
C GLY A 144 -7.04 9.47 18.19
N SER A 145 -6.92 9.51 16.86
CA SER A 145 -5.88 8.78 16.12
C SER A 145 -4.53 9.47 16.31
N PRO A 146 -3.48 8.75 16.75
CA PRO A 146 -2.17 9.33 16.89
C PRO A 146 -1.59 9.77 15.54
N GLN A 147 -0.68 10.72 15.59
CA GLN A 147 0.13 11.16 14.45
C GLN A 147 1.42 10.35 14.37
N ILE A 148 1.77 9.96 13.15
CA ILE A 148 2.97 9.22 12.80
C ILE A 148 3.86 10.14 11.95
N GLU A 149 5.17 10.14 12.23
CA GLU A 149 6.14 10.85 11.41
C GLU A 149 6.14 10.25 10.00
N PHE A 150 5.85 11.08 8.99
CA PHE A 150 5.72 10.61 7.62
C PHE A 150 7.02 9.99 7.10
N ASN A 151 8.18 10.54 7.49
CA ASN A 151 9.47 9.99 7.11
C ASN A 151 9.65 8.52 7.58
N SER A 152 9.15 8.17 8.78
CA SER A 152 9.17 6.78 9.26
C SER A 152 8.31 5.84 8.41
N VAL A 153 7.22 6.35 7.81
CA VAL A 153 6.37 5.59 6.88
C VAL A 153 7.09 5.35 5.56
N VAL A 154 7.80 6.37 5.04
CA VAL A 154 8.60 6.24 3.82
C VAL A 154 9.75 5.25 4.02
N GLU A 155 10.48 5.36 5.13
CA GLU A 155 11.51 4.40 5.53
C GLU A 155 10.95 2.97 5.64
N PHE A 156 9.78 2.82 6.26
CA PHE A 156 9.09 1.53 6.37
C PHE A 156 8.78 0.94 4.98
N LEU A 157 8.17 1.73 4.09
CA LEU A 157 7.85 1.29 2.73
C LEU A 157 9.10 0.96 1.92
N ALA A 158 10.19 1.72 2.06
CA ALA A 158 11.44 1.42 1.38
C ALA A 158 12.02 0.09 1.86
N ARG A 159 12.06 -0.14 3.17
CA ARG A 159 12.62 -1.37 3.78
C ARG A 159 11.77 -2.61 3.56
N ARG A 160 10.46 -2.46 3.43
CA ARG A 160 9.51 -3.58 3.29
C ARG A 160 9.09 -3.85 1.86
N ARG A 161 9.62 -3.08 0.90
CA ARG A 161 9.35 -3.31 -0.52
C ARG A 161 9.81 -4.72 -0.88
N MET A 162 8.94 -5.43 -1.60
CA MET A 162 9.26 -6.68 -2.26
C MET A 162 9.71 -6.32 -3.68
N VAL A 163 10.75 -7.02 -4.18
CA VAL A 163 11.67 -6.67 -5.29
C VAL A 163 12.98 -6.10 -4.77
#